data_AF-Q8PBP1-F1
#
_entry.id   AF-Q8PBP1-F1
#
_cell.length_a   1.000
_cell.length_b   1.000
_cell.length_c   1.000
_cell.angle_alpha   90.00
_cell.angle_beta   90.00
_cell.angle_gamma   90.00
#
_symmetry.space_group_name_H-M   'P 1'
#
loop_
_entity.id
_entity.type
_entity.pdbx_description
1 polymer ?
#
loop_
_entity_poly.entity_id
_entity_poly.type
_entity_poly.pdbx_seq_one_letter_code
_entity_poly.pdbx_strand_id
1 'polypeptide(L)'
;MSRPSAQFRRDASGTLPIAGYAAIGDGRSVALCGADGGIDWWCVPKMDAPPLFDRLLDAGNGGFFSLCPRELQQVERRYRDGSNVLETTFITASGRARLTESVNSGEAGRLPWSELARRIDGLEGEVVFELIYRPGTRAGEATPWQSDTPNGRVHHVGPLMTMLRFDAEAVQIAHCDDRSVRGTLPVAAGDRQLVALLASEREALPVPPLADIDGRIDRSDQEWREWSGNLSYDNGYHGTVVRSALALKFLWFSPTGAIAAAVTTSLPEQIGGNGNWDYRYAWVRDAAYTTKAFMRVGALADAKAAFSWLMHTIRRHRPWIRPCYTLDGELVPDEREIDIAGYRDTRPVRVGNTANDQLQLCLYGDVFEMTARFVDAGHILDPETARQLFDLGNECADAWMRKDAGFWELEQDEHYTMSKIECWMALRRASELAKVGHLSSAMLPRWEREQARILAWIDEHCWSESKQAYTFYAGTDDLDASLMLASRFGLAEVRHARMVSTRDAIRRELGCDELLYRYSGMQQREGTFTACAFWMVEAYGLLGERYEAKRLFKRLLERLGNDVDLMPEMVDANTGDALGNLPQGLSHLALIHAALAVHGE
;
A
#
# COMPACT_ATOMS: atom_id res chain seq x y z
N MET A 1 21.43 2.38 11.92
CA MET A 1 21.38 2.76 13.35
C MET A 1 20.10 2.16 13.91
N SER A 2 20.17 1.30 14.93
CA SER A 2 18.94 0.77 15.55
C SER A 2 18.21 1.93 16.21
N ARG A 3 17.04 2.31 15.68
CA ARG A 3 16.17 3.28 16.34
C ARG A 3 15.77 2.74 17.72
N PRO A 4 15.61 3.60 18.74
CA PRO A 4 15.23 3.15 20.08
C PRO A 4 13.96 2.30 20.02
N SER A 5 13.87 1.25 20.85
CA SER A 5 12.70 0.38 20.93
C SER A 5 11.46 1.22 21.30
N ALA A 6 10.62 1.53 20.32
CA ALA A 6 9.32 2.12 20.62
C ALA A 6 8.49 1.07 21.35
N GLN A 7 8.10 1.35 22.60
CA GLN A 7 7.17 0.48 23.31
C GLN A 7 5.76 0.74 22.77
N PHE A 8 5.37 -0.02 21.75
CA PHE A 8 4.00 -0.03 21.27
C PHE A 8 3.14 -0.78 22.28
N ARG A 9 2.24 -0.06 22.95
CA ARG A 9 1.30 -0.64 23.90
C ARG A 9 -0.12 -0.42 23.40
N ARG A 10 -1.01 -1.37 23.71
CA ARG A 10 -2.44 -1.18 23.50
C ARG A 10 -2.95 -0.08 24.42
N ASP A 11 -3.83 0.77 23.91
CA ASP A 11 -4.55 1.75 24.72
C ASP A 11 -5.67 1.08 25.55
N ALA A 12 -6.44 1.88 26.28
CA ALA A 12 -7.53 1.38 27.12
C ALA A 12 -8.65 0.69 26.32
N SER A 13 -8.79 1.00 25.03
CA SER A 13 -9.71 0.31 24.12
C SER A 13 -9.17 -1.02 23.58
N GLY A 14 -7.90 -1.34 23.85
CA GLY A 14 -7.25 -2.57 23.35
C GLY A 14 -6.64 -2.42 21.96
N THR A 15 -6.46 -1.19 21.47
CA THR A 15 -5.98 -0.89 20.12
C THR A 15 -4.50 -0.52 20.15
N LEU A 16 -3.71 -1.05 19.20
CA LEU A 16 -2.32 -0.64 19.02
C LEU A 16 -2.23 0.62 18.14
N PRO A 17 -1.22 1.49 18.33
CA PRO A 17 -0.91 2.53 17.35
C PRO A 17 -0.63 1.90 15.98
N ILE A 18 -1.06 2.55 14.89
CA ILE A 18 -0.85 2.05 13.51
C ILE A 18 0.64 1.73 13.25
N ALA A 19 1.55 2.59 13.72
CA ALA A 19 3.00 2.38 13.61
C ALA A 19 3.52 1.11 14.33
N GLY A 20 2.73 0.54 15.24
CA GLY A 20 3.02 -0.70 15.96
C GLY A 20 2.78 -1.96 15.14
N TYR A 21 2.29 -1.87 13.90
CA TYR A 21 2.07 -3.00 13.02
C TYR A 21 3.17 -3.16 11.96
N ALA A 22 3.59 -4.40 11.77
CA ALA A 22 4.35 -4.87 10.62
C ALA A 22 3.43 -5.68 9.69
N ALA A 23 3.87 -5.97 8.46
CA ALA A 23 3.11 -6.77 7.49
C ALA A 23 3.87 -8.04 7.08
N ILE A 24 3.13 -9.12 6.81
CA ILE A 24 3.63 -10.36 6.19
C ILE A 24 2.60 -10.85 5.16
N GLY A 25 3.03 -11.48 4.07
CA GLY A 25 2.12 -11.90 3.00
C GLY A 25 2.76 -12.85 1.99
N ASP A 26 1.94 -13.42 1.11
CA ASP A 26 2.29 -14.44 0.11
C ASP A 26 2.04 -13.96 -1.34
N GLY A 27 1.80 -12.65 -1.51
CA GLY A 27 1.36 -12.06 -2.78
C GLY A 27 -0.12 -12.29 -3.12
N ARG A 28 -0.92 -12.95 -2.28
CA ARG A 28 -2.39 -13.01 -2.42
C ARG A 28 -3.09 -12.33 -1.24
N SER A 29 -2.61 -12.55 -0.03
CA SER A 29 -3.12 -11.93 1.20
C SER A 29 -1.99 -11.37 2.03
N VAL A 30 -2.32 -10.40 2.89
CA VAL A 30 -1.37 -9.78 3.80
C VAL A 30 -1.99 -9.71 5.21
N ALA A 31 -1.23 -10.12 6.21
CA ALA A 31 -1.59 -10.05 7.62
C ALA A 31 -0.77 -8.96 8.32
N LEU A 32 -1.39 -8.23 9.25
CA LEU A 32 -0.70 -7.23 10.08
C LEU A 32 -0.34 -7.79 11.46
N CYS A 33 0.95 -7.80 11.77
CA CYS A 33 1.55 -8.31 13.00
C CYS A 33 1.84 -7.15 13.96
N GLY A 34 1.14 -7.10 15.08
CA GLY A 34 1.39 -6.17 16.17
C GLY A 34 2.69 -6.49 16.90
N ALA A 35 3.34 -5.45 17.43
CA ALA A 35 4.58 -5.58 18.19
C ALA A 35 4.44 -6.45 19.46
N ASP A 36 3.22 -6.68 19.93
CA ASP A 36 2.88 -7.52 21.08
C ASP A 36 2.67 -9.01 20.72
N GLY A 37 2.89 -9.40 19.46
CA GLY A 37 2.62 -10.76 18.99
C GLY A 37 1.14 -11.02 18.64
N GLY A 38 0.32 -9.98 18.51
CA GLY A 38 -1.01 -10.07 17.92
C GLY A 38 -1.01 -10.04 16.39
N ILE A 39 -1.98 -10.69 15.75
CA ILE A 39 -2.34 -10.48 14.35
C ILE A 39 -3.78 -9.97 14.34
N ASP A 40 -3.93 -8.70 13.98
CA ASP A 40 -5.17 -7.92 14.19
C ASP A 40 -5.90 -7.62 12.90
N TRP A 41 -5.24 -7.86 11.76
CA TRP A 41 -5.79 -7.70 10.43
C TRP A 41 -5.32 -8.84 9.53
N TRP A 42 -6.24 -9.55 8.89
CA TRP A 42 -5.92 -10.47 7.80
C TRP A 42 -7.16 -10.79 6.97
N CYS A 43 -7.12 -10.49 5.67
CA CYS A 43 -8.17 -10.86 4.72
C CYS A 43 -7.83 -12.19 4.03
N VAL A 44 -8.77 -13.14 4.05
CA VAL A 44 -8.56 -14.50 3.54
C VAL A 44 -9.71 -14.88 2.58
N PRO A 45 -9.41 -15.43 1.39
CA PRO A 45 -8.07 -15.84 0.93
C PRO A 45 -7.22 -14.73 0.30
N LYS A 46 -7.80 -13.55 0.03
CA LYS A 46 -7.17 -12.44 -0.70
C LYS A 46 -7.41 -11.08 -0.03
N MET A 47 -6.59 -10.08 -0.37
CA MET A 47 -6.59 -8.75 0.28
C MET A 47 -7.95 -8.03 0.24
N ASP A 48 -8.69 -8.10 -0.87
CA ASP A 48 -10.00 -7.45 -1.04
C ASP A 48 -11.21 -8.32 -0.58
N ALA A 49 -10.95 -9.45 0.08
CA ALA A 49 -11.99 -10.29 0.69
C ALA A 49 -12.42 -9.75 2.08
N PRO A 50 -13.56 -10.17 2.63
CA PRO A 50 -13.90 -9.91 4.02
C PRO A 50 -12.80 -10.39 5.01
N PRO A 51 -12.45 -9.59 6.03
CA PRO A 51 -11.38 -9.92 6.97
C PRO A 51 -11.69 -11.14 7.83
N LEU A 52 -10.77 -12.10 7.94
CA LEU A 52 -10.80 -13.13 8.98
C LEU A 52 -10.45 -12.54 10.35
N PHE A 53 -9.54 -11.56 10.37
CA PHE A 53 -9.23 -10.74 11.52
C PHE A 53 -9.40 -9.26 11.18
N ASP A 54 -10.18 -8.57 11.99
CA ASP A 54 -10.50 -7.14 11.98
C ASP A 54 -10.42 -6.51 13.39
N ARG A 55 -9.69 -7.09 14.35
CA ARG A 55 -9.41 -6.48 15.68
C ARG A 55 -8.81 -5.07 15.57
N LEU A 56 -8.14 -4.77 14.46
CA LEU A 56 -7.66 -3.42 14.15
C LEU A 56 -8.80 -2.39 14.11
N LEU A 57 -9.99 -2.74 13.61
CA LEU A 57 -11.16 -1.87 13.48
C LEU A 57 -12.25 -2.19 14.51
N ASP A 58 -12.26 -3.39 15.07
CA ASP A 58 -13.18 -3.82 16.12
C ASP A 58 -12.40 -4.55 17.22
N ALA A 59 -11.80 -3.77 18.13
CA ALA A 59 -11.03 -4.30 19.25
C ALA A 59 -11.82 -5.33 20.08
N GLY A 60 -13.13 -5.11 20.19
CA GLY A 60 -14.07 -5.94 20.93
C GLY A 60 -14.36 -7.29 20.27
N ASN A 61 -14.79 -7.31 19.00
CA ASN A 61 -15.31 -8.53 18.36
C ASN A 61 -14.58 -8.99 17.09
N GLY A 62 -13.63 -8.21 16.57
CA GLY A 62 -13.06 -8.40 15.23
C GLY A 62 -12.14 -9.62 15.03
N GLY A 63 -12.18 -10.65 15.87
CA GLY A 63 -11.26 -11.80 15.73
C GLY A 63 -9.77 -11.44 15.81
N PHE A 64 -8.89 -12.37 16.13
CA PHE A 64 -7.44 -12.16 16.09
C PHE A 64 -6.71 -13.48 16.32
N PHE A 65 -5.42 -13.47 16.04
CA PHE A 65 -4.52 -14.55 16.44
C PHE A 65 -3.31 -13.98 17.19
N SER A 66 -3.19 -14.30 18.48
CA SER A 66 -2.14 -13.78 19.36
C SER A 66 -1.27 -14.88 19.94
N LEU A 67 0.02 -14.61 19.95
CA LEU A 67 1.07 -15.31 20.70
C LEU A 67 1.85 -14.24 21.44
N CYS A 68 1.34 -13.84 22.60
CA CYS A 68 1.92 -12.77 23.41
C CYS A 68 2.71 -13.36 24.57
N PRO A 69 3.96 -12.96 24.81
CA PRO A 69 4.70 -13.41 25.99
C PRO A 69 4.13 -12.77 27.27
N ARG A 70 4.04 -13.56 28.35
CA ARG A 70 3.72 -13.03 29.67
C ARG A 70 4.81 -12.07 30.12
N GLU A 71 4.41 -11.03 30.85
CA GLU A 71 5.34 -10.06 31.45
C GLU A 71 6.30 -9.42 30.44
N LEU A 72 5.81 -9.11 29.23
CA LEU A 72 6.58 -8.44 28.18
C LEU A 72 7.20 -7.12 28.66
N GLN A 73 8.52 -7.00 28.57
CA GLN A 73 9.25 -5.79 28.98
C GLN A 73 9.74 -4.98 27.77
N GLN A 74 10.27 -5.67 26.75
CA GLN A 74 10.83 -5.03 25.56
C GLN A 74 10.62 -5.91 24.33
N VAL A 75 10.51 -5.25 23.18
CA VAL A 75 10.36 -5.87 21.86
C VAL A 75 11.44 -5.31 20.94
N GLU A 76 12.03 -6.18 20.14
CA GLU A 76 12.93 -5.83 19.04
C GLU A 76 12.43 -6.50 17.77
N ARG A 77 12.09 -5.71 16.74
CA ARG A 77 11.61 -6.24 15.46
C ARG A 77 12.57 -5.94 14.33
N ARG A 78 12.59 -6.83 13.36
CA ARG A 78 13.21 -6.61 12.05
C ARG A 78 12.61 -7.55 11.02
N TYR A 79 12.59 -7.12 9.76
CA TYR A 79 12.54 -8.08 8.67
C TYR A 79 13.92 -8.77 8.54
N ARG A 80 13.92 -10.03 8.10
CA ARG A 80 15.17 -10.67 7.64
C ARG A 80 15.74 -9.88 6.45
N ASP A 81 17.06 -9.90 6.30
CA ASP A 81 17.73 -9.12 5.27
C ASP A 81 17.25 -9.52 3.87
N GLY A 82 16.85 -8.53 3.07
CA GLY A 82 16.26 -8.75 1.74
C GLY A 82 14.93 -9.52 1.74
N SER A 83 14.21 -9.58 2.87
CA SER A 83 13.06 -10.48 3.04
C SER A 83 11.81 -9.81 3.60
N ASN A 84 10.65 -10.43 3.38
CA ASN A 84 9.38 -10.09 4.02
C ASN A 84 9.01 -11.05 5.17
N VAL A 85 9.93 -11.91 5.59
CA VAL A 85 9.81 -12.69 6.83
C VAL A 85 10.16 -11.81 8.03
N LEU A 86 9.25 -11.73 9.00
CA LEU A 86 9.38 -10.89 10.18
C LEU A 86 10.00 -11.67 11.35
N GLU A 87 10.95 -11.07 12.04
CA GLU A 87 11.48 -11.55 13.32
C GLU A 87 11.15 -10.54 14.44
N THR A 88 10.47 -11.03 15.47
CA THR A 88 10.15 -10.29 16.69
C THR A 88 10.83 -10.98 17.87
N THR A 89 11.81 -10.32 18.48
CA THR A 89 12.45 -10.80 19.72
C THR A 89 11.76 -10.18 20.92
N PHE A 90 11.20 -11.03 21.76
CA PHE A 90 10.55 -10.65 23.01
C PHE A 90 11.51 -10.81 24.18
N ILE A 91 11.54 -9.81 25.06
CA ILE A 91 12.37 -9.80 26.26
C ILE A 91 11.44 -9.69 27.47
N THR A 92 11.58 -10.62 28.41
CA THR A 92 10.83 -10.71 29.66
C THR A 92 11.79 -10.78 30.84
N ALA A 93 11.29 -10.75 32.07
CA ALA A 93 12.12 -10.94 33.26
C ALA A 93 12.80 -12.33 33.32
N SER A 94 12.16 -13.36 32.75
CA SER A 94 12.58 -14.75 32.87
C SER A 94 13.35 -15.28 31.66
N GLY A 95 13.37 -14.55 30.54
CA GLY A 95 14.03 -15.02 29.32
C GLY A 95 13.78 -14.17 28.08
N ARG A 96 14.33 -14.65 26.97
CA ARG A 96 14.23 -14.06 25.63
C ARG A 96 13.83 -15.14 24.62
N ALA A 97 12.89 -14.82 23.75
CA ALA A 97 12.45 -15.71 22.68
C ALA A 97 12.25 -14.92 21.38
N ARG A 98 12.53 -15.55 20.24
CA ARG A 98 12.32 -14.96 18.92
C ARG A 98 11.16 -15.64 18.23
N LEU A 99 10.19 -14.84 17.80
CA LEU A 99 9.09 -15.23 16.95
C LEU A 99 9.43 -14.87 15.50
N THR A 100 9.45 -15.86 14.61
CA THR A 100 9.63 -15.71 13.17
C THR A 100 8.31 -16.00 12.46
N GLU A 101 7.81 -15.04 11.67
CA GLU A 101 6.46 -15.07 11.12
C GLU A 101 6.47 -14.96 9.58
N SER A 102 5.62 -15.76 8.94
CA SER A 102 5.47 -15.78 7.49
C SER A 102 4.04 -16.21 7.10
N VAL A 103 3.51 -15.65 6.02
CA VAL A 103 2.46 -16.31 5.25
C VAL A 103 3.18 -17.11 4.17
N ASN A 104 3.19 -18.43 4.34
CA ASN A 104 4.09 -19.32 3.65
C ASN A 104 3.78 -19.49 2.16
N SER A 105 4.85 -19.56 1.37
CA SER A 105 4.86 -20.03 -0.01
C SER A 105 5.32 -21.49 -0.13
N GLY A 106 5.02 -22.11 -1.27
CA GLY A 106 5.49 -23.43 -1.70
C GLY A 106 6.75 -23.34 -2.58
N GLU A 107 7.07 -24.40 -3.34
CA GLU A 107 8.26 -24.44 -4.22
C GLU A 107 8.10 -23.68 -5.53
N ALA A 108 6.86 -23.49 -5.97
CA ALA A 108 6.52 -22.81 -7.22
C ALA A 108 5.80 -21.48 -6.92
N GLY A 109 6.16 -20.83 -5.82
CA GLY A 109 5.43 -19.70 -5.26
C GLY A 109 4.24 -20.12 -4.41
N ARG A 110 3.19 -19.32 -4.40
CA ARG A 110 2.08 -19.41 -3.44
C ARG A 110 1.40 -20.79 -3.35
N LEU A 111 1.10 -21.21 -2.13
CA LEU A 111 0.33 -22.43 -1.84
C LEU A 111 -1.15 -22.32 -2.29
N PRO A 112 -1.84 -23.44 -2.61
CA PRO A 112 -3.25 -23.39 -2.95
C PRO A 112 -4.15 -22.94 -1.78
N TRP A 113 -3.75 -23.18 -0.53
CA TRP A 113 -4.40 -22.67 0.69
C TRP A 113 -3.64 -21.47 1.27
N SER A 114 -4.18 -20.82 2.31
CA SER A 114 -3.45 -19.81 3.10
C SER A 114 -2.81 -20.47 4.32
N GLU A 115 -1.51 -20.24 4.53
CA GLU A 115 -0.74 -20.84 5.63
C GLU A 115 0.04 -19.77 6.38
N LEU A 116 -0.50 -19.33 7.52
CA LEU A 116 0.19 -18.42 8.41
C LEU A 116 0.99 -19.23 9.44
N ALA A 117 2.31 -19.10 9.43
CA ALA A 117 3.20 -19.87 10.29
C ALA A 117 3.98 -18.95 11.24
N ARG A 118 4.10 -19.39 12.50
CA ARG A 118 4.71 -18.65 13.60
C ARG A 118 5.67 -19.57 14.35
N ARG A 119 6.95 -19.48 14.04
CA ARG A 119 8.04 -20.25 14.67
C ARG A 119 8.60 -19.49 15.87
N ILE A 120 8.72 -20.16 17.01
CA ILE A 120 9.27 -19.59 18.24
C ILE A 120 10.57 -20.31 18.59
N ASP A 121 11.68 -19.58 18.60
CA ASP A 121 12.98 -20.07 19.08
C ASP A 121 13.27 -19.48 20.47
N GLY A 122 13.49 -20.34 21.47
CA GLY A 122 13.92 -19.92 22.81
C GLY A 122 15.41 -19.56 22.81
N LEU A 123 15.73 -18.31 23.13
CA LEU A 123 17.11 -17.80 23.06
C LEU A 123 17.83 -17.91 24.41
N GLU A 124 17.17 -17.46 25.48
CA GLU A 124 17.73 -17.39 26.83
C GLU A 124 16.60 -17.61 27.86
N GLY A 125 16.91 -18.28 28.97
CA GLY A 125 15.93 -18.51 30.04
C GLY A 125 14.68 -19.26 29.58
N GLU A 126 13.53 -18.90 30.13
CA GLU A 126 12.22 -19.45 29.75
C GLU A 126 11.23 -18.30 29.53
N VAL A 127 10.47 -18.36 28.44
CA VAL A 127 9.40 -17.41 28.12
C VAL A 127 8.10 -18.19 27.95
N VAL A 128 7.06 -17.77 28.68
CA VAL A 128 5.72 -18.36 28.56
C VAL A 128 4.86 -17.49 27.66
N PHE A 129 4.38 -18.07 26.56
CA PHE A 129 3.46 -17.41 25.62
C PHE A 129 2.01 -17.74 25.95
N GLU A 130 1.15 -16.74 25.84
CA GLU A 130 -0.31 -16.89 25.81
C GLU A 130 -0.78 -16.99 24.36
N LEU A 131 -1.38 -18.13 24.04
CA LEU A 131 -1.98 -18.42 22.75
C LEU A 131 -3.46 -18.07 22.82
N ILE A 132 -3.91 -17.18 21.92
CA ILE A 132 -5.33 -16.91 21.71
C ILE A 132 -5.60 -16.90 20.22
N TYR A 133 -6.46 -17.80 19.75
CA TYR A 133 -7.05 -17.73 18.42
C TYR A 133 -8.55 -17.46 18.56
N ARG A 134 -9.02 -16.38 17.95
CA ARG A 134 -10.42 -16.03 17.85
C ARG A 134 -10.76 -15.82 16.38
N PRO A 135 -11.47 -16.73 15.70
CA PRO A 135 -11.97 -16.45 14.36
C PRO A 135 -12.85 -15.20 14.38
N GLY A 136 -12.68 -14.32 13.40
CA GLY A 136 -13.55 -13.15 13.22
C GLY A 136 -14.90 -13.52 12.62
N THR A 137 -15.67 -12.49 12.29
CA THR A 137 -17.03 -12.63 11.75
C THR A 137 -17.13 -12.31 10.27
N ARG A 138 -16.00 -12.08 9.59
CA ARG A 138 -15.96 -11.60 8.20
C ARG A 138 -16.75 -10.31 8.04
N ALA A 139 -16.37 -9.28 8.80
CA ALA A 139 -17.08 -8.00 8.81
C ALA A 139 -18.59 -8.13 9.11
N GLY A 140 -18.95 -9.01 10.05
CA GLY A 140 -20.33 -9.26 10.46
C GLY A 140 -21.14 -10.21 9.56
N GLU A 141 -20.55 -10.75 8.49
CA GLU A 141 -21.26 -11.60 7.52
C GLU A 141 -21.47 -13.04 8.00
N ALA A 142 -20.70 -13.51 8.99
CA ALA A 142 -20.75 -14.88 9.46
C ALA A 142 -20.51 -15.03 10.98
N THR A 143 -21.09 -16.09 11.55
CA THR A 143 -20.80 -16.51 12.93
C THR A 143 -19.91 -17.75 12.90
N PRO A 144 -18.74 -17.76 13.55
CA PRO A 144 -17.88 -18.93 13.62
C PRO A 144 -18.51 -20.07 14.43
N TRP A 145 -18.25 -21.30 14.00
CA TRP A 145 -18.56 -22.54 14.72
C TRP A 145 -17.48 -23.60 14.49
N GLN A 146 -17.34 -24.58 15.39
CA GLN A 146 -16.31 -25.61 15.29
C GLN A 146 -16.88 -27.00 15.00
N SER A 147 -16.09 -27.83 14.32
CA SER A 147 -16.35 -29.26 14.13
C SER A 147 -15.11 -30.09 14.40
N ASP A 148 -15.27 -31.26 14.99
CA ASP A 148 -14.20 -32.25 15.12
C ASP A 148 -14.15 -33.17 13.88
N THR A 149 -12.94 -33.49 13.44
CA THR A 149 -12.67 -34.47 12.37
C THR A 149 -11.62 -35.47 12.84
N PRO A 150 -11.44 -36.62 12.16
CA PRO A 150 -10.35 -37.55 12.47
C PRO A 150 -8.94 -36.92 12.40
N ASN A 151 -8.79 -35.81 11.67
CA ASN A 151 -7.51 -35.11 11.49
C ASN A 151 -7.34 -33.92 12.45
N GLY A 152 -8.33 -33.65 13.31
CA GLY A 152 -8.33 -32.54 14.25
C GLY A 152 -9.52 -31.61 14.08
N ARG A 153 -9.50 -30.52 14.84
CA ARG A 153 -10.60 -29.56 14.95
C ARG A 153 -10.51 -28.46 13.90
N VAL A 154 -11.65 -28.11 13.32
CA VAL A 154 -11.78 -27.08 12.28
C VAL A 154 -12.78 -26.04 12.73
N HIS A 155 -12.45 -24.76 12.57
CA HIS A 155 -13.38 -23.64 12.72
C HIS A 155 -13.88 -23.20 11.35
N HIS A 156 -15.19 -23.10 11.20
CA HIS A 156 -15.88 -22.65 9.99
C HIS A 156 -16.36 -21.21 10.18
N VAL A 157 -16.09 -20.34 9.20
CA VAL A 157 -16.51 -18.93 9.20
C VAL A 157 -17.12 -18.61 7.85
N GLY A 158 -18.43 -18.85 7.70
CA GLY A 158 -19.10 -18.76 6.42
C GLY A 158 -18.49 -19.76 5.41
N PRO A 159 -17.93 -19.32 4.27
CA PRO A 159 -17.30 -20.21 3.30
C PRO A 159 -15.87 -20.65 3.65
N LEU A 160 -15.28 -20.10 4.73
CA LEU A 160 -13.92 -20.42 5.16
C LEU A 160 -13.90 -21.61 6.11
N MET A 161 -12.94 -22.51 5.90
CA MET A 161 -12.45 -23.43 6.92
C MET A 161 -11.09 -22.96 7.42
N THR A 162 -10.89 -23.03 8.73
CA THR A 162 -9.61 -22.69 9.38
C THR A 162 -9.22 -23.78 10.37
N MET A 163 -7.92 -24.04 10.50
CA MET A 163 -7.39 -25.03 11.45
C MET A 163 -6.11 -24.53 12.10
N LEU A 164 -6.14 -24.45 13.43
CA LEU A 164 -4.97 -24.16 14.24
C LEU A 164 -4.09 -25.42 14.36
N ARG A 165 -2.80 -25.27 14.10
CA ARG A 165 -1.81 -26.34 14.08
C ARG A 165 -0.70 -26.03 15.06
N PHE A 166 -0.37 -26.98 15.91
CA PHE A 166 0.70 -26.90 16.91
C PHE A 166 1.03 -28.30 17.39
N ASP A 167 2.15 -28.46 18.08
CA ASP A 167 2.49 -29.68 18.80
C ASP A 167 1.64 -29.78 20.08
N ALA A 168 0.83 -30.84 20.17
CA ALA A 168 -0.08 -31.08 21.30
C ALA A 168 0.64 -31.36 22.61
N GLU A 169 1.91 -31.77 22.57
CA GLU A 169 2.74 -31.94 23.77
C GLU A 169 3.31 -30.61 24.27
N ALA A 170 3.51 -29.64 23.37
CA ALA A 170 4.09 -28.34 23.70
C ALA A 170 3.05 -27.31 24.16
N VAL A 171 1.83 -27.34 23.59
CA VAL A 171 0.77 -26.35 23.89
C VAL A 171 -0.27 -26.92 24.84
N GLN A 172 -0.45 -26.26 25.97
CA GLN A 172 -1.49 -26.59 26.94
C GLN A 172 -2.77 -25.80 26.63
N ILE A 173 -3.77 -26.45 26.04
CA ILE A 173 -5.06 -25.83 25.74
C ILE A 173 -5.92 -25.77 27.00
N ALA A 174 -6.25 -24.56 27.44
CA ALA A 174 -7.11 -24.30 28.60
C ALA A 174 -8.59 -24.15 28.21
N HIS A 175 -8.86 -23.64 27.01
CA HIS A 175 -10.23 -23.41 26.52
C HIS A 175 -10.29 -23.60 25.01
N CYS A 176 -11.36 -24.23 24.53
CA CYS A 176 -11.63 -24.32 23.09
C CYS A 176 -13.13 -24.49 22.83
N ASP A 177 -13.70 -23.52 22.12
CA ASP A 177 -15.08 -23.54 21.64
C ASP A 177 -15.21 -22.92 20.24
N ASP A 178 -16.45 -22.76 19.78
CA ASP A 178 -16.82 -22.12 18.52
C ASP A 178 -16.20 -20.73 18.31
N ARG A 179 -15.92 -20.02 19.40
CA ARG A 179 -15.55 -18.61 19.41
C ARG A 179 -14.08 -18.40 19.68
N SER A 180 -13.39 -19.29 20.39
CA SER A 180 -11.98 -19.11 20.70
C SER A 180 -11.25 -20.39 21.10
N VAL A 181 -9.95 -20.40 20.82
CA VAL A 181 -8.97 -21.34 21.39
C VAL A 181 -8.02 -20.53 22.27
N ARG A 182 -7.81 -20.98 23.50
CA ARG A 182 -6.87 -20.36 24.45
C ARG A 182 -5.96 -21.41 25.07
N GLY A 183 -4.67 -21.09 25.15
CA GLY A 183 -3.69 -21.97 25.75
C GLY A 183 -2.41 -21.26 26.14
N THR A 184 -1.47 -22.03 26.66
CA THR A 184 -0.14 -21.55 27.05
C THR A 184 0.95 -22.41 26.42
N LEU A 185 2.05 -21.76 26.04
CA LEU A 185 3.22 -22.39 25.43
C LEU A 185 4.48 -21.92 26.16
N PRO A 186 5.05 -22.71 27.09
CA PRO A 186 6.37 -22.45 27.65
C PRO A 186 7.45 -22.76 26.60
N VAL A 187 8.46 -21.89 26.50
CA VAL A 187 9.59 -22.05 25.58
C VAL A 187 10.89 -21.77 26.33
N ALA A 188 11.72 -22.79 26.51
CA ALA A 188 13.03 -22.69 27.15
C ALA A 188 14.15 -22.45 26.12
N ALA A 189 15.31 -22.01 26.60
CA ALA A 189 16.49 -21.80 25.75
C ALA A 189 16.85 -23.10 24.98
N GLY A 190 16.95 -22.98 23.65
CA GLY A 190 17.22 -24.11 22.75
C GLY A 190 15.97 -24.77 22.17
N ASP A 191 14.78 -24.48 22.72
CA ASP A 191 13.53 -24.98 22.16
C ASP A 191 13.21 -24.30 20.82
N ARG A 192 12.58 -25.07 19.94
CA ARG A 192 11.90 -24.57 18.75
C ARG A 192 10.48 -25.10 18.70
N GLN A 193 9.52 -24.20 18.65
CA GLN A 193 8.09 -24.51 18.62
C GLN A 193 7.43 -23.86 17.41
N LEU A 194 6.35 -24.46 16.91
CA LEU A 194 5.57 -23.93 15.80
C LEU A 194 4.09 -23.86 16.18
N VAL A 195 3.48 -22.71 15.90
CA VAL A 195 2.02 -22.56 15.86
C VAL A 195 1.65 -21.98 14.50
N ALA A 196 0.67 -22.56 13.81
CA ALA A 196 0.26 -22.13 12.49
C ALA A 196 -1.27 -22.12 12.34
N LEU A 197 -1.76 -21.31 11.42
CA LEU A 197 -3.17 -21.25 11.04
C LEU A 197 -3.30 -21.54 9.56
N LEU A 198 -4.00 -22.62 9.23
CA LEU A 198 -4.34 -22.99 7.86
C LEU A 198 -5.73 -22.47 7.55
N ALA A 199 -5.93 -21.93 6.35
CA ALA A 199 -7.23 -21.47 5.90
C ALA A 199 -7.48 -21.79 4.42
N SER A 200 -8.71 -22.14 4.09
CA SER A 200 -9.16 -22.38 2.71
C SER A 200 -10.62 -21.93 2.54
N GLU A 201 -10.97 -21.39 1.37
CA GLU A 201 -12.31 -20.91 1.05
C GLU A 201 -12.96 -21.81 0.00
N ARG A 202 -14.12 -22.39 0.30
CA ARG A 202 -14.89 -23.25 -0.64
C ARG A 202 -14.12 -24.44 -1.25
N GLU A 203 -13.05 -24.88 -0.59
CA GLU A 203 -12.22 -26.00 -1.03
C GLU A 203 -11.82 -26.88 0.16
N ALA A 204 -11.24 -28.05 -0.09
CA ALA A 204 -10.72 -28.91 0.96
C ALA A 204 -9.58 -28.20 1.74
N LEU A 205 -9.54 -28.39 3.06
CA LEU A 205 -8.45 -27.86 3.89
C LEU A 205 -7.34 -28.91 4.00
N PRO A 206 -6.11 -28.62 3.56
CA PRO A 206 -4.97 -29.52 3.72
C PRO A 206 -4.45 -29.50 5.16
N VAL A 207 -3.85 -30.61 5.60
CA VAL A 207 -3.31 -30.77 6.96
C VAL A 207 -1.88 -31.34 6.88
N PRO A 208 -0.90 -30.56 6.39
CA PRO A 208 0.49 -31.04 6.26
C PRO A 208 1.15 -31.27 7.64
N PRO A 209 2.21 -32.08 7.72
CA PRO A 209 3.06 -32.18 8.92
C PRO A 209 3.59 -30.82 9.39
N LEU A 210 3.77 -30.65 10.71
CA LEU A 210 4.30 -29.40 11.28
C LEU A 210 5.71 -29.06 10.75
N ALA A 211 6.56 -30.08 10.55
CA ALA A 211 7.90 -29.90 10.00
C ALA A 211 7.89 -29.27 8.59
N ASP A 212 6.90 -29.62 7.77
CA ASP A 212 6.75 -29.05 6.42
C ASP A 212 6.32 -27.59 6.50
N ILE A 213 5.41 -27.25 7.41
CA ILE A 213 4.96 -25.87 7.66
C ILE A 213 6.15 -25.02 8.16
N ASP A 214 6.95 -25.54 9.11
CA ASP A 214 8.14 -24.85 9.62
C ASP A 214 9.16 -24.59 8.51
N GLY A 215 9.47 -25.62 7.71
CA GLY A 215 10.43 -25.51 6.60
C GLY A 215 10.00 -24.51 5.52
N ARG A 216 8.69 -24.28 5.33
CA ARG A 216 8.19 -23.27 4.39
C ARG A 216 8.43 -21.83 4.84
N ILE A 217 8.71 -21.57 6.12
CA ILE A 217 9.14 -20.23 6.57
C ILE A 217 10.48 -19.88 5.93
N ASP A 218 11.45 -20.79 5.98
CA ASP A 218 12.78 -20.56 5.41
C ASP A 218 12.77 -20.58 3.88
N ARG A 219 11.85 -21.35 3.27
CA ARG A 219 11.60 -21.26 1.82
C ARG A 219 11.05 -19.90 1.42
N SER A 220 10.05 -19.39 2.15
CA SER A 220 9.48 -18.07 1.88
C SER A 220 10.55 -16.98 2.03
N ASP A 221 11.43 -17.09 3.03
CA ASP A 221 12.58 -16.21 3.19
C ASP A 221 13.52 -16.24 1.97
N GLN A 222 13.83 -17.44 1.47
CA GLN A 222 14.64 -17.62 0.27
C GLN A 222 13.99 -16.95 -0.95
N GLU A 223 12.70 -17.17 -1.21
CA GLU A 223 11.99 -16.55 -2.32
C GLU A 223 12.04 -15.02 -2.27
N TRP A 224 11.83 -14.43 -1.08
CA TRP A 224 11.90 -12.98 -0.92
C TRP A 224 13.31 -12.43 -1.18
N ARG A 225 14.34 -13.14 -0.72
CA ARG A 225 15.74 -12.78 -0.94
C ARG A 225 16.16 -12.92 -2.38
N GLU A 226 15.68 -13.95 -3.07
CA GLU A 226 15.89 -14.11 -4.51
C GLU A 226 15.21 -12.98 -5.29
N TRP A 227 13.96 -12.62 -4.94
CA TRP A 227 13.28 -11.50 -5.59
C TRP A 227 14.00 -10.17 -5.35
N SER A 228 14.34 -9.85 -4.10
CA SER A 228 15.00 -8.58 -3.77
C SER A 228 16.44 -8.49 -4.29
N GLY A 229 17.15 -9.63 -4.35
CA GLY A 229 18.50 -9.72 -4.91
C GLY A 229 18.57 -9.50 -6.42
N ASN A 230 17.44 -9.61 -7.12
CA ASN A 230 17.33 -9.30 -8.56
C ASN A 230 17.00 -7.83 -8.83
N LEU A 231 16.74 -7.02 -7.79
CA LEU A 231 16.51 -5.59 -7.96
C LEU A 231 17.80 -4.89 -8.38
N SER A 232 17.65 -3.91 -9.28
CA SER A 232 18.75 -3.11 -9.81
C SER A 232 18.62 -1.69 -9.29
N TYR A 233 19.38 -1.38 -8.25
CA TYR A 233 19.43 -0.05 -7.65
C TYR A 233 20.81 0.14 -7.00
N ASP A 234 21.59 1.12 -7.47
CA ASP A 234 22.96 1.33 -6.95
C ASP A 234 23.12 2.79 -6.50
N ASN A 235 22.66 3.09 -5.29
CA ASN A 235 22.92 4.39 -4.67
C ASN A 235 22.97 4.35 -3.14
N GLY A 236 23.17 5.52 -2.52
CA GLY A 236 23.40 5.68 -1.08
C GLY A 236 22.22 5.29 -0.17
N TYR A 237 21.05 4.98 -0.72
CA TYR A 237 19.83 4.63 0.02
C TYR A 237 19.31 3.24 -0.30
N HIS A 238 20.18 2.33 -0.77
CA HIS A 238 19.82 0.96 -1.16
C HIS A 238 18.87 0.25 -0.19
N GLY A 239 19.23 0.19 1.10
CA GLY A 239 18.41 -0.51 2.11
C GLY A 239 16.98 0.04 2.22
N THR A 240 16.82 1.36 2.21
CA THR A 240 15.50 2.01 2.30
C THR A 240 14.66 1.78 1.06
N VAL A 241 15.28 1.81 -0.13
CA VAL A 241 14.58 1.54 -1.39
C VAL A 241 14.19 0.08 -1.52
N VAL A 242 15.07 -0.87 -1.22
CA VAL A 242 14.72 -2.30 -1.22
C VAL A 242 13.59 -2.59 -0.24
N ARG A 243 13.61 -1.98 0.96
CA ARG A 243 12.54 -2.14 1.95
C ARG A 243 11.20 -1.58 1.44
N SER A 244 11.21 -0.43 0.76
CA SER A 244 10.00 0.12 0.13
C SER A 244 9.53 -0.69 -1.07
N ALA A 245 10.44 -1.24 -1.89
CA ALA A 245 10.09 -2.12 -3.00
C ALA A 245 9.44 -3.42 -2.50
N LEU A 246 9.99 -4.02 -1.43
CA LEU A 246 9.39 -5.17 -0.76
C LEU A 246 8.03 -4.84 -0.10
N ALA A 247 7.81 -3.59 0.33
CA ALA A 247 6.51 -3.14 0.85
C ALA A 247 5.48 -2.99 -0.29
N LEU A 248 5.86 -2.42 -1.44
CA LEU A 248 5.03 -2.41 -2.65
C LEU A 248 4.71 -3.83 -3.14
N LYS A 249 5.64 -4.75 -2.95
CA LYS A 249 5.46 -6.15 -3.31
C LYS A 249 4.43 -6.88 -2.44
N PHE A 250 4.11 -6.39 -1.23
CA PHE A 250 2.94 -6.86 -0.48
C PHE A 250 1.63 -6.50 -1.20
N LEU A 251 1.58 -5.35 -1.88
CA LEU A 251 0.40 -4.83 -2.56
C LEU A 251 0.21 -5.41 -3.97
N TRP A 252 1.28 -5.98 -4.54
CA TRP A 252 1.22 -6.68 -5.82
C TRP A 252 0.53 -8.04 -5.68
N PHE A 253 -0.64 -8.16 -6.30
CA PHE A 253 -1.50 -9.33 -6.25
C PHE A 253 -1.09 -10.36 -7.30
N SER A 254 -0.32 -11.35 -6.88
CA SER A 254 0.30 -12.39 -7.73
C SER A 254 -0.64 -13.18 -8.63
N PRO A 255 -1.93 -13.42 -8.29
CA PRO A 255 -2.83 -14.15 -9.18
C PRO A 255 -3.12 -13.43 -10.50
N THR A 256 -3.13 -12.10 -10.52
CA THR A 256 -3.52 -11.32 -11.71
C THR A 256 -2.49 -10.30 -12.17
N GLY A 257 -1.61 -9.85 -11.26
CA GLY A 257 -0.72 -8.71 -11.47
C GLY A 257 -1.32 -7.37 -11.02
N ALA A 258 -2.54 -7.35 -10.48
CA ALA A 258 -3.14 -6.13 -9.90
C ALA A 258 -2.28 -5.57 -8.75
N ILE A 259 -2.45 -4.29 -8.45
CA ILE A 259 -1.72 -3.62 -7.35
C ILE A 259 -2.74 -2.90 -6.48
N ALA A 260 -2.89 -3.32 -5.23
CA ALA A 260 -3.75 -2.65 -4.25
C ALA A 260 -3.15 -1.29 -3.82
N ALA A 261 -3.99 -0.30 -3.47
CA ALA A 261 -3.51 0.97 -2.93
C ALA A 261 -2.97 0.82 -1.49
N ALA A 262 -3.62 -0.02 -0.67
CA ALA A 262 -3.15 -0.41 0.65
C ALA A 262 -3.70 -1.80 1.06
N VAL A 263 -3.18 -2.34 2.17
CA VAL A 263 -3.63 -3.64 2.73
C VAL A 263 -4.92 -3.52 3.55
N THR A 264 -5.17 -2.34 4.11
CA THR A 264 -6.27 -2.09 5.06
C THR A 264 -7.39 -1.26 4.45
N THR A 265 -8.51 -1.23 5.15
CA THR A 265 -9.61 -0.29 4.95
C THR A 265 -9.83 0.51 6.22
N SER A 266 -10.45 1.69 6.08
CA SER A 266 -11.11 2.43 7.16
C SER A 266 -10.20 2.83 8.32
N LEU A 267 -8.88 2.87 8.10
CA LEU A 267 -8.00 3.57 9.02
C LEU A 267 -8.16 5.08 8.80
N PRO A 268 -8.30 5.86 9.87
CA PRO A 268 -8.75 7.23 9.76
C PRO A 268 -7.64 8.20 9.33
N GLU A 269 -7.95 9.07 8.38
CA GLU A 269 -7.12 10.24 8.02
C GLU A 269 -7.00 11.24 9.18
N GLN A 270 -7.95 11.23 10.12
CA GLN A 270 -7.96 11.99 11.38
C GLN A 270 -8.78 11.22 12.42
N ILE A 271 -8.26 11.05 13.65
CA ILE A 271 -9.02 10.42 14.74
C ILE A 271 -10.29 11.21 15.05
N GLY A 272 -11.44 10.54 15.07
CA GLY A 272 -12.76 11.14 15.22
C GLY A 272 -13.32 11.80 13.95
N GLY A 273 -12.56 11.81 12.84
CA GLY A 273 -12.99 12.28 11.53
C GLY A 273 -13.75 11.20 10.73
N ASN A 274 -14.18 11.55 9.51
CA ASN A 274 -14.97 10.67 8.64
C ASN A 274 -14.24 10.19 7.37
N GLY A 275 -12.98 10.59 7.17
CA GLY A 275 -12.12 10.16 6.06
C GLY A 275 -11.51 8.78 6.34
N ASN A 276 -12.31 7.73 6.21
CA ASN A 276 -11.96 6.36 6.59
C ASN A 276 -12.26 5.39 5.42
N TRP A 277 -11.47 5.46 4.35
CA TRP A 277 -11.78 4.81 3.06
C TRP A 277 -11.22 3.39 2.93
N ASP A 278 -11.82 2.57 2.05
CA ASP A 278 -11.32 1.23 1.71
C ASP A 278 -10.32 1.28 0.56
N TYR A 279 -9.04 1.01 0.86
CA TYR A 279 -7.94 1.11 -0.10
C TYR A 279 -7.46 -0.26 -0.62
N ARG A 280 -8.22 -1.33 -0.39
CA ARG A 280 -7.81 -2.70 -0.78
C ARG A 280 -8.00 -3.01 -2.27
N TYR A 281 -8.48 -2.03 -3.02
CA TYR A 281 -8.70 -2.11 -4.47
C TYR A 281 -7.50 -1.57 -5.24
N ALA A 282 -7.50 -1.82 -6.56
CA ALA A 282 -6.47 -1.36 -7.47
C ALA A 282 -6.90 -0.08 -8.18
N TRP A 283 -6.39 1.05 -7.70
CA TRP A 283 -6.51 2.34 -8.40
C TRP A 283 -5.62 2.36 -9.64
N VAL A 284 -6.14 2.89 -10.74
CA VAL A 284 -5.39 3.04 -12.00
C VAL A 284 -4.12 3.87 -11.79
N ARG A 285 -4.23 4.98 -11.06
CA ARG A 285 -3.10 5.84 -10.69
C ARG A 285 -2.03 5.09 -9.91
N ASP A 286 -2.43 4.48 -8.80
CA ASP A 286 -1.53 3.79 -7.87
C ASP A 286 -0.85 2.59 -8.55
N ALA A 287 -1.60 1.84 -9.37
CA ALA A 287 -1.05 0.76 -10.19
C ALA A 287 -0.05 1.28 -11.24
N ALA A 288 -0.37 2.39 -11.93
CA ALA A 288 0.53 2.99 -12.92
C ALA A 288 1.84 3.48 -12.29
N TYR A 289 1.77 4.16 -11.15
CA TYR A 289 2.95 4.68 -10.46
C TYR A 289 3.78 3.57 -9.81
N THR A 290 3.13 2.55 -9.26
CA THR A 290 3.85 1.40 -8.70
C THR A 290 4.54 0.60 -9.80
N THR A 291 3.90 0.44 -10.97
CA THR A 291 4.52 -0.16 -12.16
C THR A 291 5.77 0.60 -12.57
N LYS A 292 5.72 1.94 -12.56
CA LYS A 292 6.89 2.80 -12.83
C LYS A 292 7.99 2.64 -11.78
N ALA A 293 7.64 2.55 -10.50
CA ALA A 293 8.60 2.30 -9.43
C ALA A 293 9.29 0.93 -9.62
N PHE A 294 8.54 -0.12 -9.95
CA PHE A 294 9.10 -1.45 -10.26
C PHE A 294 10.05 -1.44 -11.45
N MET A 295 9.71 -0.74 -12.54
CA MET A 295 10.63 -0.57 -13.67
C MET A 295 11.94 0.11 -13.24
N ARG A 296 11.86 1.15 -12.41
CA ARG A 296 13.03 1.89 -11.91
C ARG A 296 13.95 1.06 -11.00
N VAL A 297 13.41 0.08 -10.27
CA VAL A 297 14.21 -0.83 -9.43
C VAL A 297 14.51 -2.18 -10.09
N GLY A 298 14.23 -2.34 -11.39
CA GLY A 298 14.53 -3.56 -12.14
C GLY A 298 13.57 -4.73 -11.92
N ALA A 299 12.43 -4.55 -11.25
CA ALA A 299 11.40 -5.58 -11.06
C ALA A 299 10.53 -5.75 -12.33
N LEU A 300 11.17 -6.20 -13.42
CA LEU A 300 10.61 -6.17 -14.76
C LEU A 300 9.39 -7.10 -14.94
N ALA A 301 9.45 -8.31 -14.36
CA ALA A 301 8.37 -9.28 -14.45
C ALA A 301 7.09 -8.75 -13.77
N ASP A 302 7.25 -8.14 -12.60
CA ASP A 302 6.17 -7.51 -11.83
C ASP A 302 5.55 -6.34 -12.59
N ALA A 303 6.40 -5.45 -13.13
CA ALA A 303 5.97 -4.32 -13.93
C ALA A 303 5.21 -4.76 -15.19
N LYS A 304 5.71 -5.79 -15.90
CA LYS A 304 5.03 -6.36 -17.07
C LYS A 304 3.67 -6.94 -16.70
N ALA A 305 3.58 -7.67 -15.59
CA ALA A 305 2.31 -8.27 -15.13
C ALA A 305 1.28 -7.18 -14.80
N ALA A 306 1.68 -6.17 -14.04
CA ALA A 306 0.82 -5.04 -13.68
C ALA A 306 0.37 -4.22 -14.89
N PHE A 307 1.29 -3.91 -15.82
CA PHE A 307 0.96 -3.24 -17.07
C PHE A 307 -0.07 -4.03 -17.88
N SER A 308 0.17 -5.34 -18.06
CA SER A 308 -0.71 -6.23 -18.83
C SER A 308 -2.10 -6.30 -18.20
N TRP A 309 -2.16 -6.46 -16.88
CA TRP A 309 -3.40 -6.52 -16.12
C TRP A 309 -4.21 -5.23 -16.25
N LEU A 310 -3.57 -4.08 -16.08
CA LEU A 310 -4.24 -2.79 -16.14
C LEU A 310 -4.82 -2.53 -17.54
N MET A 311 -4.03 -2.75 -18.59
CA MET A 311 -4.50 -2.57 -19.97
C MET A 311 -5.65 -3.53 -20.33
N HIS A 312 -5.56 -4.79 -19.90
CA HIS A 312 -6.63 -5.77 -20.08
C HIS A 312 -7.91 -5.37 -19.32
N THR A 313 -7.77 -4.93 -18.08
CA THR A 313 -8.89 -4.54 -17.23
C THR A 313 -9.61 -3.30 -17.77
N ILE A 314 -8.86 -2.25 -18.16
CA ILE A 314 -9.43 -1.07 -18.81
C ILE A 314 -10.19 -1.50 -20.08
N ARG A 315 -9.61 -2.39 -20.90
CA ARG A 315 -10.22 -2.87 -22.13
C ARG A 315 -11.52 -3.63 -21.90
N ARG A 316 -11.58 -4.47 -20.87
CA ARG A 316 -12.78 -5.24 -20.50
C ARG A 316 -13.97 -4.35 -20.15
N HIS A 317 -13.71 -3.22 -19.48
CA HIS A 317 -14.75 -2.30 -19.00
C HIS A 317 -14.99 -1.11 -19.92
N ARG A 318 -14.45 -1.17 -21.15
CA ARG A 318 -14.72 -0.17 -22.18
C ARG A 318 -16.23 -0.04 -22.42
N PRO A 319 -16.70 1.20 -22.72
CA PRO A 319 -15.85 2.29 -23.20
C PRO A 319 -15.34 3.22 -22.09
N TRP A 320 -15.67 2.96 -20.81
CA TRP A 320 -15.27 3.86 -19.72
C TRP A 320 -13.97 3.36 -19.08
N ILE A 321 -13.11 4.29 -18.68
CA ILE A 321 -12.03 4.02 -17.72
C ILE A 321 -12.58 4.31 -16.32
N ARG A 322 -12.45 3.37 -15.39
CA ARG A 322 -12.84 3.56 -13.99
C ARG A 322 -11.63 3.94 -13.15
N PRO A 323 -11.78 4.76 -12.10
CA PRO A 323 -10.67 5.11 -11.21
C PRO A 323 -10.03 3.90 -10.53
N CYS A 324 -10.83 2.91 -10.14
CA CYS A 324 -10.37 1.70 -9.48
C CYS A 324 -11.14 0.45 -9.89
N TYR A 325 -10.50 -0.70 -9.69
CA TYR A 325 -11.04 -2.03 -9.94
C TYR A 325 -10.73 -2.96 -8.76
N THR A 326 -11.51 -4.03 -8.59
CA THR A 326 -11.13 -5.12 -7.67
C THR A 326 -9.84 -5.80 -8.14
N LEU A 327 -9.22 -6.63 -7.30
CA LEU A 327 -7.95 -7.28 -7.67
C LEU A 327 -8.11 -8.35 -8.78
N ASP A 328 -9.34 -8.83 -8.98
CA ASP A 328 -9.73 -9.67 -10.12
C ASP A 328 -10.14 -8.83 -11.36
N GLY A 329 -10.00 -7.51 -11.26
CA GLY A 329 -10.30 -6.52 -12.29
C GLY A 329 -11.78 -6.19 -12.46
N GLU A 330 -12.68 -6.66 -11.59
CA GLU A 330 -14.11 -6.31 -11.66
C GLU A 330 -14.35 -4.88 -11.19
N LEU A 331 -15.56 -4.37 -11.37
CA LEU A 331 -15.93 -3.05 -10.84
C LEU A 331 -15.94 -3.07 -9.30
N VAL A 332 -15.39 -2.03 -8.69
CA VAL A 332 -15.46 -1.84 -7.23
C VAL A 332 -16.92 -1.59 -6.83
N PRO A 333 -17.45 -2.28 -5.80
CA PRO A 333 -18.82 -2.08 -5.35
C PRO A 333 -19.02 -0.68 -4.76
N ASP A 334 -20.26 -0.22 -4.78
CA ASP A 334 -20.66 1.00 -4.09
C ASP A 334 -20.29 0.93 -2.62
N GLU A 335 -19.94 2.08 -2.07
CA GLU A 335 -19.60 2.20 -0.68
C GLU A 335 -20.78 1.81 0.22
N ARG A 336 -20.48 1.04 1.27
CA ARG A 336 -21.38 0.77 2.38
C ARG A 336 -20.67 0.88 3.71
N GLU A 337 -21.41 1.27 4.74
CA GLU A 337 -20.91 1.32 6.09
C GLU A 337 -21.08 -0.03 6.81
N ILE A 338 -20.13 -0.35 7.69
CA ILE A 338 -20.18 -1.50 8.59
C ILE A 338 -20.35 -0.96 10.01
N ASP A 339 -21.35 -1.47 10.74
CA ASP A 339 -21.63 -1.04 12.12
C ASP A 339 -20.68 -1.72 13.13
N ILE A 340 -19.43 -1.25 13.15
CA ILE A 340 -18.43 -1.58 14.16
C ILE A 340 -17.82 -0.29 14.74
N ALA A 341 -17.00 -0.42 15.79
CA ALA A 341 -16.43 0.72 16.50
C ALA A 341 -15.51 1.59 15.63
N GLY A 342 -14.71 0.96 14.76
CA GLY A 342 -13.66 1.63 14.01
C GLY A 342 -12.37 1.79 14.82
N TYR A 343 -11.29 2.18 14.14
CA TYR A 343 -10.00 2.38 14.79
C TYR A 343 -10.08 3.52 15.81
N ARG A 344 -9.81 3.23 17.10
CA ARG A 344 -9.95 4.18 18.22
C ARG A 344 -11.33 4.87 18.22
N ASP A 345 -12.38 4.07 18.05
CA ASP A 345 -13.79 4.51 18.01
C ASP A 345 -14.10 5.53 16.89
N THR A 346 -13.25 5.61 15.86
CA THR A 346 -13.43 6.53 14.74
C THR A 346 -14.32 5.91 13.68
N ARG A 347 -15.48 6.53 13.45
CA ARG A 347 -16.52 6.10 12.52
C ARG A 347 -16.66 7.08 11.35
N PRO A 348 -17.19 6.64 10.20
CA PRO A 348 -17.69 5.29 9.92
C PRO A 348 -16.58 4.33 9.48
N VAL A 349 -16.87 3.02 9.51
CA VAL A 349 -16.08 2.01 8.80
C VAL A 349 -16.76 1.74 7.47
N ARG A 350 -16.00 1.84 6.37
CA ARG A 350 -16.49 1.78 5.00
C ARG A 350 -15.87 0.59 4.25
N VAL A 351 -16.65 -0.04 3.38
CA VAL A 351 -16.15 -1.00 2.37
C VAL A 351 -16.80 -0.69 1.03
N GLY A 352 -16.11 -1.00 -0.07
CA GLY A 352 -16.41 -0.37 -1.35
C GLY A 352 -15.83 1.04 -1.42
N ASN A 353 -16.15 1.80 -2.47
CA ASN A 353 -15.60 3.15 -2.60
C ASN A 353 -16.48 4.04 -3.49
N THR A 354 -16.66 5.30 -3.10
CA THR A 354 -17.43 6.29 -3.87
C THR A 354 -16.72 6.77 -5.13
N ALA A 355 -15.42 6.56 -5.26
CA ALA A 355 -14.66 6.89 -6.47
C ALA A 355 -14.88 5.89 -7.62
N ASN A 356 -15.69 4.84 -7.42
CA ASN A 356 -15.79 3.71 -8.36
C ASN A 356 -16.30 4.10 -9.77
N ASP A 357 -17.04 5.19 -9.92
CA ASP A 357 -17.64 5.62 -11.19
C ASP A 357 -17.33 7.07 -11.60
N GLN A 358 -16.54 7.79 -10.80
CA GLN A 358 -16.16 9.18 -11.03
C GLN A 358 -15.42 9.37 -12.36
N LEU A 359 -15.64 10.53 -13.00
CA LEU A 359 -14.76 10.99 -14.06
C LEU A 359 -13.49 11.53 -13.44
N GLN A 360 -12.36 10.96 -13.82
CA GLN A 360 -11.02 11.44 -13.44
C GLN A 360 -10.17 11.57 -14.69
N LEU A 361 -9.88 12.80 -15.09
CA LEU A 361 -9.13 13.07 -16.32
C LEU A 361 -7.62 12.76 -16.18
N CYS A 362 -7.12 12.77 -14.94
CA CYS A 362 -5.75 12.36 -14.59
C CYS A 362 -5.37 10.97 -15.10
N LEU A 363 -6.33 10.04 -15.16
CA LEU A 363 -6.10 8.65 -15.53
C LEU A 363 -5.52 8.48 -16.94
N TYR A 364 -5.82 9.41 -17.87
CA TYR A 364 -5.18 9.41 -19.19
C TYR A 364 -3.67 9.61 -19.05
N GLY A 365 -3.25 10.56 -18.23
CA GLY A 365 -1.84 10.82 -17.96
C GLY A 365 -1.15 9.61 -17.36
N ASP A 366 -1.76 9.01 -16.33
CA ASP A 366 -1.21 7.84 -15.64
C ASP A 366 -0.93 6.66 -16.60
N VAL A 367 -1.92 6.32 -17.44
CA VAL A 367 -1.81 5.23 -18.43
C VAL A 367 -0.72 5.53 -19.45
N PHE A 368 -0.69 6.75 -19.99
CA PHE A 368 0.26 7.11 -21.04
C PHE A 368 1.69 7.29 -20.53
N GLU A 369 1.90 7.84 -19.34
CA GLU A 369 3.23 7.92 -18.72
C GLU A 369 3.74 6.52 -18.36
N MET A 370 2.89 5.65 -17.78
CA MET A 370 3.27 4.25 -17.53
C MET A 370 3.68 3.56 -18.84
N THR A 371 2.90 3.73 -19.91
CA THR A 371 3.18 3.16 -21.24
C THR A 371 4.48 3.66 -21.83
N ALA A 372 4.70 4.97 -21.79
CA ALA A 372 5.93 5.56 -22.30
C ALA A 372 7.16 4.97 -21.58
N ARG A 373 7.09 4.83 -20.25
CA ARG A 373 8.18 4.22 -19.46
C ARG A 373 8.36 2.74 -19.72
N PHE A 374 7.26 2.02 -19.97
CA PHE A 374 7.31 0.62 -20.36
C PHE A 374 8.04 0.44 -21.70
N VAL A 375 7.75 1.30 -22.68
CA VAL A 375 8.45 1.30 -23.97
C VAL A 375 9.91 1.74 -23.85
N ASP A 376 10.19 2.80 -23.07
CA ASP A 376 11.57 3.27 -22.81
C ASP A 376 12.45 2.18 -22.18
N ALA A 377 11.85 1.28 -21.38
CA ALA A 377 12.53 0.13 -20.79
C ALA A 377 12.81 -1.01 -21.81
N GLY A 378 12.48 -0.81 -23.09
CA GLY A 378 12.73 -1.77 -24.18
C GLY A 378 11.60 -2.74 -24.45
N HIS A 379 10.41 -2.54 -23.86
CA HIS A 379 9.26 -3.38 -24.12
C HIS A 379 8.49 -3.00 -25.38
N ILE A 380 7.74 -3.97 -25.89
CA ILE A 380 6.96 -3.85 -27.12
C ILE A 380 5.48 -3.94 -26.78
N LEU A 381 4.70 -3.04 -27.37
CA LEU A 381 3.25 -3.05 -27.27
C LEU A 381 2.68 -3.99 -28.34
N ASP A 382 1.73 -4.83 -27.96
CA ASP A 382 0.96 -5.61 -28.93
C ASP A 382 -0.04 -4.71 -29.68
N PRO A 383 -0.54 -5.14 -30.86
CA PRO A 383 -1.44 -4.33 -31.68
C PRO A 383 -2.76 -3.94 -31.01
N GLU A 384 -3.25 -4.74 -30.06
CA GLU A 384 -4.50 -4.45 -29.35
C GLU A 384 -4.30 -3.35 -28.31
N THR A 385 -3.24 -3.46 -27.50
CA THR A 385 -2.83 -2.42 -26.56
C THR A 385 -2.54 -1.11 -27.29
N ALA A 386 -1.82 -1.15 -28.42
CA ALA A 386 -1.53 0.04 -29.23
C ALA A 386 -2.81 0.71 -29.76
N ARG A 387 -3.80 -0.06 -30.20
CA ARG A 387 -5.10 0.49 -30.66
C ARG A 387 -5.87 1.13 -29.50
N GLN A 388 -5.93 0.45 -28.36
CA GLN A 388 -6.57 0.97 -27.17
C GLN A 388 -5.95 2.32 -26.73
N LEU A 389 -4.62 2.41 -26.73
CA LEU A 389 -3.92 3.66 -26.42
C LEU A 389 -4.21 4.76 -27.44
N PHE A 390 -4.25 4.42 -28.74
CA PHE A 390 -4.63 5.38 -29.77
C PHE A 390 -6.03 5.96 -29.52
N ASP A 391 -7.01 5.11 -29.17
CA ASP A 391 -8.37 5.53 -28.86
C ASP A 391 -8.43 6.40 -27.59
N LEU A 392 -7.72 6.00 -26.52
CA LEU A 392 -7.61 6.79 -25.28
C LEU A 392 -6.98 8.17 -25.53
N GLY A 393 -5.99 8.28 -26.41
CA GLY A 393 -5.40 9.56 -26.81
C GLY A 393 -6.42 10.48 -27.49
N ASN A 394 -7.30 9.92 -28.32
CA ASN A 394 -8.39 10.69 -28.94
C ASN A 394 -9.44 11.12 -27.93
N GLU A 395 -9.83 10.24 -27.02
CA GLU A 395 -10.76 10.58 -25.94
C GLU A 395 -10.23 11.67 -25.02
N CYS A 396 -8.96 11.61 -24.65
CA CYS A 396 -8.31 12.67 -23.90
C CYS A 396 -8.40 14.01 -24.65
N ALA A 397 -8.15 14.00 -25.96
CA ALA A 397 -8.27 15.19 -26.81
C ALA A 397 -9.72 15.70 -26.95
N ASP A 398 -10.72 14.84 -26.79
CA ASP A 398 -12.15 15.21 -26.79
C ASP A 398 -12.62 15.72 -25.41
N ALA A 399 -12.09 15.15 -24.32
CA ALA A 399 -12.64 15.31 -22.98
C ALA A 399 -11.92 16.36 -22.10
N TRP A 400 -10.71 16.81 -22.45
CA TRP A 400 -9.86 17.60 -21.55
C TRP A 400 -10.52 18.88 -21.01
N MET A 401 -11.48 19.47 -21.74
CA MET A 401 -12.23 20.66 -21.31
C MET A 401 -13.38 20.37 -20.33
N ARG A 402 -13.63 19.12 -19.94
CA ARG A 402 -14.64 18.79 -18.93
C ARG A 402 -14.14 19.15 -17.53
N LYS A 403 -15.07 19.41 -16.61
CA LYS A 403 -14.77 19.35 -15.17
C LYS A 403 -14.78 17.87 -14.73
N ASP A 404 -14.02 17.56 -13.69
CA ASP A 404 -13.81 16.19 -13.20
C ASP A 404 -13.54 16.20 -11.70
N ALA A 405 -13.50 15.02 -11.07
CA ALA A 405 -13.29 14.88 -9.62
C ALA A 405 -11.83 15.16 -9.18
N GLY A 406 -10.93 15.40 -10.13
CA GLY A 406 -9.54 15.75 -9.86
C GLY A 406 -8.69 14.60 -9.35
N PHE A 407 -7.44 14.92 -9.03
CA PHE A 407 -6.47 13.95 -8.53
C PHE A 407 -6.89 13.38 -7.15
N TRP A 408 -7.59 14.14 -6.33
CA TRP A 408 -7.97 13.72 -4.97
C TRP A 408 -9.39 13.15 -4.85
N GLU A 409 -10.05 12.83 -5.98
CA GLU A 409 -11.34 12.12 -6.01
C GLU A 409 -12.48 12.89 -5.30
N LEU A 410 -12.49 14.21 -5.48
CA LEU A 410 -13.34 15.13 -4.74
C LEU A 410 -14.79 15.11 -5.23
N GLU A 411 -15.72 15.42 -4.33
CA GLU A 411 -17.15 15.49 -4.63
C GLU A 411 -17.51 16.59 -5.64
N GLN A 412 -16.76 17.69 -5.66
CA GLN A 412 -16.99 18.78 -6.59
C GLN A 412 -16.15 18.59 -7.86
N ASP A 413 -16.85 18.52 -8.98
CA ASP A 413 -16.22 18.57 -10.30
C ASP A 413 -15.72 19.99 -10.58
N GLU A 414 -14.42 20.14 -10.80
CA GLU A 414 -13.80 21.41 -11.19
C GLU A 414 -12.80 21.24 -12.33
N HIS A 415 -12.31 22.36 -12.87
CA HIS A 415 -11.16 22.32 -13.77
C HIS A 415 -9.86 22.25 -12.97
N TYR A 416 -9.63 21.11 -12.32
CA TYR A 416 -8.42 20.88 -11.54
C TYR A 416 -7.17 21.02 -12.40
N THR A 417 -6.20 21.79 -11.92
CA THR A 417 -4.98 22.11 -12.66
C THR A 417 -4.17 20.85 -12.94
N MET A 418 -4.09 19.95 -11.96
CA MET A 418 -3.41 18.67 -12.11
C MET A 418 -4.05 17.79 -13.21
N SER A 419 -5.38 17.70 -13.25
CA SER A 419 -6.10 17.00 -14.33
C SER A 419 -5.76 17.54 -15.72
N LYS A 420 -5.62 18.87 -15.87
CA LYS A 420 -5.24 19.47 -17.16
C LYS A 420 -3.78 19.19 -17.52
N ILE A 421 -2.88 19.24 -16.54
CA ILE A 421 -1.46 18.90 -16.73
C ILE A 421 -1.34 17.45 -17.21
N GLU A 422 -2.11 16.53 -16.64
CA GLU A 422 -2.06 15.11 -17.02
C GLU A 422 -2.72 14.81 -18.35
N CYS A 423 -3.78 15.54 -18.75
CA CYS A 423 -4.27 15.50 -20.13
C CYS A 423 -3.21 15.99 -21.12
N TRP A 424 -2.50 17.07 -20.80
CA TRP A 424 -1.39 17.54 -21.64
C TRP A 424 -0.29 16.49 -21.76
N MET A 425 0.12 15.90 -20.63
CA MET A 425 1.13 14.84 -20.60
C MET A 425 0.68 13.61 -21.40
N ALA A 426 -0.57 13.19 -21.27
CA ALA A 426 -1.13 12.05 -21.99
C ALA A 426 -0.98 12.24 -23.50
N LEU A 427 -1.40 13.40 -24.02
CA LEU A 427 -1.29 13.71 -25.44
C LEU A 427 0.18 13.85 -25.88
N ARG A 428 1.05 14.41 -25.03
CA ARG A 428 2.50 14.47 -25.30
C ARG A 428 3.09 13.07 -25.49
N ARG A 429 2.82 12.16 -24.56
CA ARG A 429 3.27 10.75 -24.64
C ARG A 429 2.65 10.01 -25.81
N ALA A 430 1.37 10.25 -26.11
CA ALA A 430 0.72 9.69 -27.30
C ALA A 430 1.45 10.13 -28.59
N SER A 431 1.79 11.42 -28.70
CA SER A 431 2.57 11.96 -29.81
C SER A 431 3.97 11.36 -29.90
N GLU A 432 4.67 11.21 -28.78
CA GLU A 432 6.01 10.59 -28.73
C GLU A 432 5.95 9.14 -29.22
N LEU A 433 5.04 8.33 -28.66
CA LEU A 433 4.85 6.93 -29.03
C LEU A 433 4.45 6.78 -30.51
N ALA A 434 3.66 7.71 -31.07
CA ALA A 434 3.35 7.71 -32.50
C ALA A 434 4.56 8.05 -33.37
N LYS A 435 5.41 8.99 -32.95
CA LYS A 435 6.63 9.38 -33.70
C LYS A 435 7.64 8.24 -33.77
N VAL A 436 7.75 7.42 -32.73
CA VAL A 436 8.63 6.24 -32.71
C VAL A 436 7.97 4.96 -33.23
N GLY A 437 6.74 5.05 -33.75
CA GLY A 437 6.07 3.94 -34.45
C GLY A 437 5.35 2.92 -33.57
N HIS A 438 5.22 3.19 -32.26
CA HIS A 438 4.43 2.33 -31.35
C HIS A 438 2.93 2.59 -31.46
N LEU A 439 2.51 3.79 -31.86
CA LEU A 439 1.12 4.16 -32.13
C LEU A 439 0.95 4.66 -33.57
N SER A 440 -0.29 4.63 -34.06
CA SER A 440 -0.63 5.24 -35.35
C SER A 440 -0.42 6.76 -35.31
N SER A 441 0.21 7.32 -36.34
CA SER A 441 0.42 8.76 -36.51
C SER A 441 -0.79 9.51 -37.07
N ALA A 442 -1.91 8.82 -37.33
CA ALA A 442 -3.10 9.41 -37.97
C ALA A 442 -3.68 10.62 -37.22
N MET A 443 -3.57 10.65 -35.89
CA MET A 443 -4.07 11.73 -35.03
C MET A 443 -2.97 12.60 -34.44
N LEU A 444 -1.71 12.37 -34.83
CA LEU A 444 -0.55 13.12 -34.33
C LEU A 444 -0.73 14.64 -34.47
N PRO A 445 -1.14 15.20 -35.63
CA PRO A 445 -1.35 16.64 -35.77
C PRO A 445 -2.45 17.19 -34.85
N ARG A 446 -3.45 16.36 -34.50
CA ARG A 446 -4.52 16.75 -33.56
C ARG A 446 -3.97 16.80 -32.15
N TRP A 447 -3.31 15.75 -31.69
CA TRP A 447 -2.75 15.69 -30.34
C TRP A 447 -1.76 16.82 -30.06
N GLU A 448 -0.91 17.17 -31.02
CA GLU A 448 0.04 18.28 -30.87
C GLU A 448 -0.67 19.65 -30.75
N ARG A 449 -1.75 19.87 -31.50
CA ARG A 449 -2.55 21.10 -31.35
C ARG A 449 -3.25 21.16 -30.00
N GLU A 450 -3.83 20.06 -29.54
CA GLU A 450 -4.50 20.03 -28.24
C GLU A 450 -3.49 20.19 -27.09
N GLN A 451 -2.29 19.62 -27.18
CA GLN A 451 -1.22 19.90 -26.21
C GLN A 451 -0.93 21.40 -26.07
N ALA A 452 -0.78 22.10 -27.20
CA ALA A 452 -0.53 23.54 -27.19
C ALA A 452 -1.70 24.33 -26.58
N ARG A 453 -2.94 23.92 -26.89
CA ARG A 453 -4.15 24.53 -26.31
C ARG A 453 -4.25 24.31 -24.81
N ILE A 454 -4.01 23.10 -24.33
CA ILE A 454 -4.06 22.77 -22.90
C ILE A 454 -3.01 23.60 -22.14
N LEU A 455 -1.78 23.67 -22.63
CA LEU A 455 -0.74 24.49 -21.99
C LEU A 455 -1.11 25.98 -21.93
N ALA A 456 -1.57 26.54 -23.05
CA ALA A 456 -2.01 27.94 -23.09
C ALA A 456 -3.17 28.18 -22.10
N TRP A 457 -4.11 27.24 -22.02
CA TRP A 457 -5.24 27.30 -21.11
C TRP A 457 -4.80 27.25 -19.65
N ILE A 458 -3.89 26.33 -19.28
CA ILE A 458 -3.31 26.24 -17.94
C ILE A 458 -2.61 27.55 -17.55
N ASP A 459 -1.78 28.09 -18.46
CA ASP A 459 -1.04 29.32 -18.21
C ASP A 459 -1.95 30.54 -17.98
N GLU A 460 -3.11 30.56 -18.61
CA GLU A 460 -4.10 31.64 -18.53
C GLU A 460 -5.03 31.50 -17.31
N HIS A 461 -5.48 30.28 -16.99
CA HIS A 461 -6.58 30.07 -16.05
C HIS A 461 -6.16 29.48 -14.70
N CYS A 462 -5.02 28.79 -14.64
CA CYS A 462 -4.55 28.11 -13.43
C CYS A 462 -3.43 28.85 -12.70
N TRP A 463 -2.85 29.89 -13.32
CA TRP A 463 -1.79 30.68 -12.73
C TRP A 463 -2.37 31.85 -11.92
N SER A 464 -1.98 31.95 -10.64
CA SER A 464 -2.31 33.11 -9.80
C SER A 464 -1.14 34.08 -9.76
N GLU A 465 -1.36 35.30 -10.25
CA GLU A 465 -0.41 36.40 -10.14
C GLU A 465 -0.21 36.85 -8.69
N SER A 466 -1.20 36.68 -7.81
CA SER A 466 -1.10 37.07 -6.39
C SER A 466 -0.19 36.10 -5.63
N LYS A 467 -0.33 34.79 -5.89
CA LYS A 467 0.45 33.72 -5.27
C LYS A 467 1.79 33.48 -5.94
N GLN A 468 1.94 33.93 -7.19
CA GLN A 468 3.03 33.52 -8.08
C GLN A 468 3.14 31.99 -8.16
N ALA A 469 2.01 31.31 -8.34
CA ALA A 469 1.94 29.85 -8.33
C ALA A 469 0.82 29.34 -9.24
N TYR A 470 0.97 28.11 -9.74
CA TYR A 470 -0.18 27.35 -10.20
C TYR A 470 -1.04 26.97 -9.00
N THR A 471 -2.34 27.13 -9.16
CA THR A 471 -3.36 26.94 -8.13
C THR A 471 -4.03 25.58 -8.27
N PHE A 472 -4.91 25.23 -7.34
CA PHE A 472 -5.52 23.90 -7.26
C PHE A 472 -6.45 23.62 -8.45
N TYR A 473 -7.30 24.57 -8.80
CA TYR A 473 -8.17 24.53 -9.97
C TYR A 473 -8.30 25.94 -10.57
N ALA A 474 -8.81 26.03 -11.79
CA ALA A 474 -8.91 27.32 -12.46
C ALA A 474 -9.77 28.33 -11.68
N GLY A 475 -9.21 29.51 -11.45
CA GLY A 475 -9.91 30.63 -10.80
C GLY A 475 -9.92 30.64 -9.27
N THR A 476 -9.25 29.70 -8.58
CA THR A 476 -9.02 29.78 -7.12
C THR A 476 -7.63 30.36 -6.79
N ASP A 477 -7.42 30.73 -5.53
CA ASP A 477 -6.10 31.01 -4.94
C ASP A 477 -5.61 29.85 -4.05
N ASP A 478 -6.38 28.75 -3.96
CA ASP A 478 -5.98 27.54 -3.24
C ASP A 478 -4.82 26.83 -3.92
N LEU A 479 -4.03 26.09 -3.14
CA LEU A 479 -2.86 25.35 -3.60
C LEU A 479 -3.04 23.85 -3.41
N ASP A 480 -2.32 23.07 -4.21
CA ASP A 480 -2.36 21.60 -4.22
C ASP A 480 -0.95 21.01 -4.35
N ALA A 481 -0.59 20.15 -3.40
CA ALA A 481 0.70 19.47 -3.37
C ALA A 481 0.89 18.48 -4.53
N SER A 482 -0.20 17.98 -5.16
CA SER A 482 -0.12 17.10 -6.33
C SER A 482 0.67 17.73 -7.48
N LEU A 483 0.66 19.07 -7.58
CA LEU A 483 1.39 19.83 -8.61
C LEU A 483 2.91 19.62 -8.53
N MET A 484 3.46 19.12 -7.41
CA MET A 484 4.87 18.72 -7.33
C MET A 484 5.22 17.58 -8.27
N LEU A 485 4.26 16.71 -8.58
CA LEU A 485 4.40 15.66 -9.59
C LEU A 485 4.59 16.23 -11.00
N ALA A 486 4.08 17.45 -11.29
CA ALA A 486 4.27 18.08 -12.60
C ALA A 486 5.75 18.32 -12.93
N SER A 487 6.63 18.35 -11.92
CA SER A 487 8.08 18.42 -12.11
C SER A 487 8.62 17.21 -12.89
N ARG A 488 8.08 16.01 -12.67
CA ARG A 488 8.45 14.76 -13.36
C ARG A 488 7.70 14.54 -14.68
N PHE A 489 6.61 15.25 -14.90
CA PHE A 489 5.78 15.14 -16.11
C PHE A 489 6.29 15.99 -17.28
N GLY A 490 7.40 16.72 -17.06
CA GLY A 490 8.04 17.56 -18.06
C GLY A 490 7.48 18.99 -18.11
N LEU A 491 6.53 19.36 -17.25
CA LEU A 491 6.07 20.76 -17.20
C LEU A 491 7.20 21.70 -16.76
N ALA A 492 8.07 21.23 -15.86
CA ALA A 492 9.27 21.96 -15.45
C ALA A 492 10.26 22.21 -16.60
N GLU A 493 10.28 21.39 -17.66
CA GLU A 493 11.14 21.59 -18.84
C GLU A 493 10.71 22.83 -19.64
N VAL A 494 9.41 23.16 -19.62
CA VAL A 494 8.83 24.26 -20.39
C VAL A 494 8.42 25.46 -19.54
N ARG A 495 8.29 25.28 -18.21
CA ARG A 495 7.84 26.30 -17.24
C ARG A 495 8.67 26.29 -15.95
N HIS A 496 9.99 26.10 -16.06
CA HIS A 496 10.90 25.94 -14.91
C HIS A 496 10.70 27.00 -13.81
N ALA A 497 10.76 28.29 -14.16
CA ALA A 497 10.64 29.39 -13.19
C ALA A 497 9.27 29.39 -12.46
N ARG A 498 8.17 29.11 -13.18
CA ARG A 498 6.83 29.00 -12.59
C ARG A 498 6.74 27.78 -11.65
N MET A 499 7.37 26.66 -12.00
CA MET A 499 7.41 25.47 -11.14
C MET A 499 8.21 25.68 -9.85
N VAL A 500 9.34 26.38 -9.92
CA VAL A 500 10.12 26.78 -8.73
C VAL A 500 9.26 27.65 -7.81
N SER A 501 8.63 28.69 -8.35
CA SER A 501 7.76 29.58 -7.57
C SER A 501 6.54 28.86 -6.98
N THR A 502 5.92 27.95 -7.76
CA THR A 502 4.79 27.12 -7.30
C THR A 502 5.20 26.20 -6.15
N ARG A 503 6.35 25.53 -6.24
CA ARG A 503 6.90 24.71 -5.17
C ARG A 503 7.11 25.52 -3.90
N ASP A 504 7.70 26.70 -4.02
CA ASP A 504 7.98 27.56 -2.85
C ASP A 504 6.69 28.07 -2.20
N ALA A 505 5.65 28.36 -2.99
CA ALA A 505 4.32 28.69 -2.48
C ALA A 505 3.67 27.52 -1.73
N ILE A 506 3.66 26.33 -2.34
CA ILE A 506 3.13 25.10 -1.71
C ILE A 506 3.89 24.78 -0.42
N ARG A 507 5.22 24.88 -0.44
CA ARG A 507 6.06 24.62 0.74
C ARG A 507 5.74 25.57 1.89
N ARG A 508 5.48 26.83 1.59
CA ARG A 508 5.15 27.87 2.58
C ARG A 508 3.76 27.71 3.18
N GLU A 509 2.76 27.35 2.37
CA GLU A 509 1.35 27.41 2.77
C GLU A 509 0.77 26.04 3.17
N LEU A 510 1.26 24.96 2.57
CA LEU A 510 0.82 23.59 2.88
C LEU A 510 1.83 22.82 3.75
N GLY A 511 3.01 23.40 4.00
CA GLY A 511 4.08 22.75 4.76
C GLY A 511 3.87 22.80 6.27
N CYS A 512 4.24 21.70 6.95
CA CYS A 512 4.42 21.65 8.40
C CYS A 512 5.76 20.95 8.67
N ASP A 513 6.79 21.75 8.96
CA ASP A 513 8.19 21.31 8.91
C ASP A 513 8.48 20.56 7.60
N GLU A 514 8.90 19.29 7.63
CA GLU A 514 9.22 18.45 6.46
C GLU A 514 7.97 17.89 5.79
N LEU A 515 6.87 17.83 6.54
CA LEU A 515 5.62 17.22 6.12
C LEU A 515 4.80 18.21 5.27
N LEU A 516 3.81 17.68 4.55
CA LEU A 516 3.01 18.45 3.60
C LEU A 516 1.56 17.97 3.62
N TYR A 517 0.61 18.89 3.70
CA TYR A 517 -0.83 18.61 3.52
C TYR A 517 -1.19 18.49 2.04
N ARG A 518 -2.28 17.78 1.71
CA ARG A 518 -2.70 17.56 0.31
C ARG A 518 -2.98 18.87 -0.42
N TYR A 519 -3.83 19.72 0.14
CA TYR A 519 -4.25 20.99 -0.45
C TYR A 519 -4.75 21.99 0.61
N SER A 520 -5.04 23.23 0.21
CA SER A 520 -5.51 24.29 1.11
C SER A 520 -6.68 23.85 2.00
N GLY A 521 -6.58 24.11 3.30
CA GLY A 521 -7.65 23.83 4.29
C GLY A 521 -7.57 22.45 4.96
N MET A 522 -6.72 21.54 4.46
CA MET A 522 -6.58 20.18 5.00
C MET A 522 -5.97 20.11 6.41
N GLN A 523 -5.27 21.16 6.84
CA GLN A 523 -4.72 21.27 8.20
C GLN A 523 -5.75 21.07 9.31
N GLN A 524 -7.04 21.28 9.01
CA GLN A 524 -8.15 21.18 9.96
C GLN A 524 -8.90 19.84 9.87
N ARG A 525 -8.64 19.02 8.84
CA ARG A 525 -9.47 17.86 8.49
C ARG A 525 -8.72 16.52 8.44
N GLU A 526 -7.39 16.54 8.30
CA GLU A 526 -6.57 15.34 8.09
C GLU A 526 -5.17 15.49 8.69
N GLY A 527 -4.44 14.38 8.74
CA GLY A 527 -2.99 14.37 8.90
C GLY A 527 -2.26 14.87 7.64
N THR A 528 -0.96 15.09 7.77
CA THR A 528 -0.11 15.35 6.59
C THR A 528 0.06 14.09 5.76
N PHE A 529 0.13 14.24 4.44
CA PHE A 529 0.19 13.11 3.52
C PHE A 529 1.63 12.71 3.22
N THR A 530 1.98 11.46 3.53
CA THR A 530 3.37 10.98 3.45
C THR A 530 3.94 11.13 2.03
N ALA A 531 3.14 10.79 1.01
CA ALA A 531 3.59 10.89 -0.38
C ALA A 531 3.86 12.35 -0.80
N CYS A 532 3.05 13.32 -0.35
CA CYS A 532 3.22 14.73 -0.69
C CYS A 532 4.55 15.28 -0.20
N ALA A 533 5.00 14.84 0.99
CA ALA A 533 6.32 15.19 1.51
C ALA A 533 7.45 14.65 0.62
N PHE A 534 7.33 13.43 0.10
CA PHE A 534 8.31 12.88 -0.85
C PHE A 534 8.22 13.49 -2.24
N TRP A 535 7.04 13.89 -2.73
CA TRP A 535 6.92 14.63 -3.99
C TRP A 535 7.60 16.00 -3.92
N MET A 536 7.59 16.64 -2.75
CA MET A 536 8.36 17.86 -2.52
C MET A 536 9.87 17.61 -2.64
N VAL A 537 10.38 16.51 -2.07
CA VAL A 537 11.79 16.09 -2.24
C VAL A 537 12.11 15.86 -3.72
N GLU A 538 11.26 15.09 -4.42
CA GLU A 538 11.40 14.80 -5.85
C GLU A 538 11.46 16.11 -6.66
N ALA A 539 10.54 17.05 -6.38
CA ALA A 539 10.51 18.35 -7.03
C ALA A 539 11.78 19.17 -6.79
N TYR A 540 12.32 19.23 -5.57
CA TYR A 540 13.61 19.88 -5.32
C TYR A 540 14.73 19.24 -6.14
N GLY A 541 14.79 17.91 -6.22
CA GLY A 541 15.79 17.18 -7.00
C GLY A 541 15.71 17.49 -8.49
N LEU A 542 14.51 17.40 -9.06
CA LEU A 542 14.26 17.61 -10.49
C LEU A 542 14.36 19.09 -10.92
N LEU A 543 14.10 20.04 -10.01
CA LEU A 543 14.26 21.47 -10.28
C LEU A 543 15.70 21.97 -10.12
N GLY A 544 16.65 21.09 -9.76
CA GLY A 544 18.08 21.38 -9.68
C GLY A 544 18.60 21.70 -8.27
N GLU A 545 17.75 21.71 -7.26
CA GLU A 545 18.07 22.05 -5.87
C GLU A 545 18.42 20.80 -5.03
N ARG A 546 19.40 20.04 -5.53
CA ARG A 546 19.78 18.71 -4.99
C ARG A 546 20.23 18.72 -3.54
N TYR A 547 20.86 19.82 -3.08
CA TYR A 547 21.26 19.94 -1.66
C TYR A 547 20.04 19.91 -0.74
N GLU A 548 19.02 20.69 -1.11
CA GLU A 548 17.79 20.79 -0.34
C GLU A 548 17.00 19.48 -0.42
N ALA A 549 16.93 18.85 -1.60
CA ALA A 549 16.35 17.52 -1.75
C ALA A 549 17.00 16.49 -0.80
N LYS A 550 18.34 16.43 -0.75
CA LYS A 550 19.09 15.54 0.15
C LYS A 550 18.79 15.81 1.62
N ARG A 551 18.77 17.10 1.99
CA ARG A 551 18.53 17.55 3.36
C ARG A 551 17.12 17.15 3.80
N LEU A 552 16.10 17.45 2.99
CA LEU A 552 14.71 17.14 3.28
C LEU A 552 14.46 15.63 3.31
N PHE A 553 15.02 14.88 2.35
CA PHE A 553 14.90 13.41 2.30
C PHE A 553 15.42 12.76 3.58
N LYS A 554 16.63 13.13 4.03
CA LYS A 554 17.21 12.60 5.27
C LYS A 554 16.32 12.87 6.49
N ARG A 555 15.80 14.10 6.62
CA ARG A 555 14.90 14.45 7.73
C ARG A 555 13.57 13.69 7.67
N LEU A 556 13.03 13.46 6.48
CA LEU A 556 11.83 12.65 6.31
C LEU A 556 12.08 11.19 6.70
N LEU A 557 13.20 10.59 6.31
CA LEU A 557 13.54 9.23 6.77
C LEU A 557 13.68 9.15 8.29
N GLU A 558 14.26 10.17 8.93
CA GLU A 558 14.35 10.25 10.39
C GLU A 558 12.97 10.39 11.05
N ARG A 559 12.06 11.19 10.46
CA ARG A 559 10.74 11.49 11.01
C ARG A 559 9.70 10.38 10.79
N LEU A 560 9.69 9.77 9.60
CA LEU A 560 8.65 8.81 9.18
C LEU A 560 9.00 7.36 9.49
N GLY A 561 10.28 7.05 9.67
CA GLY A 561 10.68 5.67 9.82
C GLY A 561 10.31 5.09 11.18
N ASN A 562 9.60 3.96 11.19
CA ASN A 562 9.37 3.14 12.38
C ASN A 562 10.50 2.10 12.55
N ASP A 563 10.28 1.09 13.39
CA ASP A 563 11.26 0.01 13.64
C ASP A 563 11.35 -1.02 12.49
N VAL A 564 10.39 -1.03 11.57
CA VAL A 564 10.32 -1.96 10.42
C VAL A 564 10.29 -1.28 9.04
N ASP A 565 10.43 0.05 9.02
CA ASP A 565 10.37 0.96 7.86
C ASP A 565 9.14 0.73 6.94
N LEU A 566 7.97 0.50 7.53
CA LEU A 566 6.67 0.56 6.83
C LEU A 566 6.02 1.93 7.04
N MET A 567 5.46 2.49 5.97
CA MET A 567 4.88 3.83 5.99
C MET A 567 3.35 3.80 5.86
N PRO A 568 2.65 4.56 6.72
CA PRO A 568 1.22 4.78 6.60
C PRO A 568 0.93 5.82 5.51
N GLU A 569 -0.33 5.94 5.15
CA GLU A 569 -0.85 6.99 4.27
C GLU A 569 -0.54 8.41 4.78
N MET A 570 -0.76 8.65 6.07
CA MET A 570 -0.65 9.96 6.70
C MET A 570 0.08 9.91 8.03
N VAL A 571 0.53 11.09 8.47
CA VAL A 571 1.10 11.31 9.79
C VAL A 571 0.50 12.56 10.40
N ASP A 572 0.07 12.48 11.66
CA ASP A 572 -0.35 13.65 12.42
C ASP A 572 0.85 14.57 12.63
N ALA A 573 0.75 15.81 12.15
CA ALA A 573 1.89 16.73 12.15
C ALA A 573 2.38 17.12 13.54
N ASN A 574 1.49 17.11 14.54
CA ASN A 574 1.76 17.59 15.90
C ASN A 574 2.31 16.47 16.80
N THR A 575 1.71 15.28 16.71
CA THR A 575 2.01 14.13 17.57
C THR A 575 3.02 13.18 16.94
N GLY A 576 3.08 13.13 15.60
CA GLY A 576 3.85 12.12 14.86
C GLY A 576 3.16 10.76 14.76
N ASP A 577 1.91 10.64 15.23
CA ASP A 577 1.15 9.40 15.12
C ASP A 577 0.86 9.06 13.65
N ALA A 578 1.01 7.77 13.31
CA ALA A 578 0.60 7.24 12.02
C ALA A 578 -0.94 7.29 11.88
N LEU A 579 -1.42 7.70 10.71
CA LEU A 579 -2.84 7.85 10.34
C LEU A 579 -3.09 7.27 8.94
N GLY A 580 -4.35 6.98 8.62
CA GLY A 580 -4.74 6.38 7.35
C GLY A 580 -4.20 4.96 7.13
N ASN A 581 -4.37 4.44 5.92
CA ASN A 581 -4.15 3.01 5.63
C ASN A 581 -2.67 2.58 5.70
N LEU A 582 -2.39 1.29 5.97
CA LEU A 582 -1.03 0.74 6.18
C LEU A 582 -0.87 -0.71 5.65
N PRO A 583 0.29 -1.07 5.06
CA PRO A 583 1.21 -0.16 4.37
C PRO A 583 0.51 0.49 3.18
N GLN A 584 0.86 1.73 2.87
CA GLN A 584 0.24 2.46 1.76
C GLN A 584 1.21 2.59 0.59
N GLY A 585 0.73 2.27 -0.62
CA GLY A 585 1.54 2.14 -1.82
C GLY A 585 2.14 3.46 -2.29
N LEU A 586 1.33 4.53 -2.34
CA LEU A 586 1.76 5.86 -2.80
C LEU A 586 2.93 6.44 -1.99
N SER A 587 3.03 6.12 -0.71
CA SER A 587 4.06 6.56 0.23
C SER A 587 5.37 5.85 -0.04
N HIS A 588 5.32 4.52 -0.19
CA HIS A 588 6.49 3.72 -0.53
C HIS A 588 7.00 4.01 -1.95
N LEU A 589 6.12 4.17 -2.94
CA LEU A 589 6.55 4.52 -4.30
C LEU A 589 7.12 5.95 -4.36
N ALA A 590 6.53 6.91 -3.62
CA ALA A 590 7.03 8.28 -3.60
C ALA A 590 8.42 8.35 -2.98
N LEU A 591 8.71 7.55 -1.94
CA LEU A 591 10.05 7.43 -1.39
C LEU A 591 11.05 6.94 -2.45
N ILE A 592 10.72 5.90 -3.21
CA ILE A 592 11.61 5.37 -4.26
C ILE A 592 11.92 6.46 -5.31
N HIS A 593 10.90 7.20 -5.74
CA HIS A 593 11.07 8.31 -6.68
C HIS A 593 11.91 9.46 -6.11
N ALA A 594 11.64 9.86 -4.87
CA ALA A 594 12.41 10.89 -4.18
C ALA A 594 13.89 10.49 -4.03
N ALA A 595 14.16 9.23 -3.70
CA ALA A 595 15.52 8.71 -3.57
C ALA A 595 16.29 8.80 -4.90
N LEU A 596 15.66 8.47 -6.03
CA LEU A 596 16.25 8.61 -7.37
C LEU A 596 16.52 10.08 -7.73
N ALA A 597 15.54 10.96 -7.51
CA ALA A 597 15.69 12.40 -7.81
C ALA A 597 16.81 13.05 -6.99
N VAL A 598 17.02 12.61 -5.75
CA VAL A 598 18.12 13.05 -4.88
C VAL A 598 19.51 12.71 -5.47
N HIS A 599 19.61 11.62 -6.23
CA HIS A 599 20.82 11.19 -6.93
C HIS A 599 20.95 11.79 -8.35
N GLY A 600 19.88 12.41 -8.86
CA GLY A 600 19.85 13.06 -10.16
C GLY A 600 19.36 12.17 -11.30
N GLU A 601 18.52 11.18 -10.98
CA GLU A 601 17.96 10.15 -11.89
C GLU A 601 16.43 10.24 -12.08
#